data_AF-A0A965A2W6-F1
#
_entry.id   AF-A0A965A2W6-F1
#
_cell.length_a   1.000
_cell.length_b   1.000
_cell.length_c   1.000
_cell.angle_alpha   90.00
_cell.angle_beta   90.00
_cell.angle_gamma   90.00
#
_symmetry.space_group_name_H-M   'P 1'
#
loop_
_entity.id
_entity.type
_entity.pdbx_description
1 polymer ?
#
loop_
_entity_poly.entity_id
_entity_poly.type
_entity_poly.pdbx_seq_one_letter_code
_entity_poly.pdbx_strand_id
1 'polypeptide(L)'
;MFDANASTAPQADQRSRALAAQFMRWYDTSGTPKVKVSEAYQHQSEDQDQPGIYSLTFVQELAKTSPQQAPLMIPIELGLLDVGGKSYPLSDASISGDAELHGNVLLLKGGQATLSIPCKGRPVPSLLRDFSAPIALEFDYTSAQLLHLLAHDPDSFNRWEAAQRLMLDAMLKPGLGV
;
A
#
# COMPACT_ATOMS: atom_id res chain seq x y z
N MET A 1 42.12 -5.75 -25.23
CA MET A 1 40.95 -6.52 -24.76
C MET A 1 40.51 -5.89 -23.45
N PHE A 2 39.21 -5.60 -23.33
CA PHE A 2 38.51 -4.85 -22.27
C PHE A 2 38.37 -3.33 -22.49
N ASP A 3 37.44 -2.99 -23.39
CA ASP A 3 36.62 -1.78 -23.26
C ASP A 3 35.37 -2.09 -22.43
N ALA A 4 34.91 -1.08 -21.69
CA ALA A 4 33.51 -0.74 -21.32
C ALA A 4 33.34 -0.40 -19.84
N ASN A 5 33.61 0.86 -19.46
CA ASN A 5 33.08 1.46 -18.24
C ASN A 5 32.56 2.89 -18.47
N ALA A 6 31.77 3.06 -19.53
CA ALA A 6 31.17 4.34 -19.89
C ALA A 6 29.73 4.13 -20.42
N SER A 7 28.77 3.80 -19.55
CA SER A 7 27.34 3.78 -19.95
C SER A 7 26.29 3.84 -18.82
N THR A 8 26.57 4.46 -17.67
CA THR A 8 25.61 4.51 -16.53
C THR A 8 25.22 5.92 -16.07
N ALA A 9 26.09 6.93 -16.21
CA ALA A 9 25.84 8.30 -15.75
C ALA A 9 24.69 9.05 -16.46
N PRO A 10 24.56 9.06 -17.82
CA PRO A 10 23.50 9.80 -18.48
C PRO A 10 22.09 9.19 -18.27
N GLN A 11 22.01 7.87 -18.08
CA GLN A 11 20.73 7.20 -17.79
C GLN A 11 20.23 7.50 -16.36
N ALA A 12 21.13 7.59 -15.38
CA ALA A 12 20.77 7.94 -14.01
C ALA A 12 20.20 9.37 -13.92
N ASP A 13 20.85 10.35 -14.56
CA ASP A 13 20.38 11.74 -14.62
C ASP A 13 19.01 11.85 -15.31
N GLN A 14 18.81 11.14 -16.43
CA GLN A 14 17.52 11.11 -17.13
C GLN A 14 16.40 10.49 -16.27
N ARG A 15 16.68 9.39 -15.55
CA ARG A 15 15.71 8.76 -14.64
C ARG A 15 15.34 9.69 -13.49
N SER A 16 16.33 10.33 -12.87
CA SER A 16 16.10 11.30 -11.78
C SER A 16 15.24 12.47 -12.23
N ARG A 17 15.47 13.01 -13.43
CA ARG A 17 14.65 14.08 -14.01
C ARG A 17 13.21 13.62 -14.29
N ALA A 18 13.04 12.41 -14.81
CA ALA A 18 11.71 11.85 -15.05
C ALA A 18 10.92 11.64 -13.75
N LEU A 19 11.57 11.12 -12.70
CA LEU A 19 10.97 10.95 -11.37
C LEU A 19 10.56 12.31 -10.78
N ALA A 20 11.45 13.31 -10.86
CA ALA A 20 11.15 14.67 -10.39
C ALA A 20 9.95 15.28 -11.15
N ALA A 21 9.94 15.16 -12.48
CA ALA A 21 8.84 15.65 -13.31
C ALA A 21 7.50 14.97 -12.98
N GLN A 22 7.50 13.67 -12.67
CA GLN A 22 6.29 12.98 -12.22
C GLN A 22 5.84 13.44 -10.84
N PHE A 23 6.77 13.65 -9.90
CA PHE A 23 6.44 14.14 -8.57
C PHE A 23 5.82 15.55 -8.60
N MET A 24 6.29 16.42 -9.50
CA MET A 24 5.74 17.78 -9.67
C MET A 24 4.23 17.81 -10.01
N ARG A 25 3.66 16.72 -10.52
CA ARG A 25 2.21 16.61 -10.77
C ARG A 25 1.36 16.82 -9.52
N TRP A 26 1.89 16.58 -8.32
CA TRP A 26 1.20 16.87 -7.06
C TRP A 26 0.82 18.35 -6.93
N TYR A 27 1.65 19.28 -7.43
CA TYR A 27 1.39 20.71 -7.35
C TYR A 27 0.32 21.20 -8.33
N ASP A 28 0.07 20.43 -9.39
CA ASP A 28 -0.93 20.71 -10.42
C ASP A 28 -2.20 19.86 -10.23
N THR A 29 -2.30 19.09 -9.15
CA THR A 29 -3.46 18.24 -8.86
C THR A 29 -4.40 18.96 -7.93
N SER A 30 -5.68 19.04 -8.31
CA SER A 30 -6.73 19.54 -7.43
C SER A 30 -7.55 18.39 -6.83
N GLY A 31 -7.97 18.56 -5.57
CA GLY A 31 -8.65 17.52 -4.80
C GLY A 31 -7.69 16.47 -4.24
N THR A 32 -8.23 15.61 -3.36
CA THR A 32 -7.47 14.53 -2.72
C THR A 32 -7.46 13.31 -3.63
N PRO A 33 -6.28 12.80 -4.05
CA PRO A 33 -6.20 11.54 -4.78
C PRO A 33 -6.75 10.38 -3.95
N LYS A 34 -7.41 9.45 -4.61
CA LYS A 34 -7.90 8.22 -3.98
C LYS A 34 -7.01 7.06 -4.36
N VAL A 35 -6.77 6.14 -3.42
CA VAL A 35 -6.18 4.84 -3.73
C VAL A 35 -7.07 3.75 -3.16
N LYS A 36 -7.65 2.95 -4.04
CA LYS A 36 -8.38 1.74 -3.67
C LYS A 36 -7.41 0.59 -3.54
N VAL A 37 -7.53 -0.16 -2.47
CA VAL A 37 -6.71 -1.33 -2.21
C VAL A 37 -7.62 -2.54 -2.04
N SER A 38 -7.33 -3.61 -2.78
CA SER A 38 -7.99 -4.91 -2.64
C SER A 38 -6.97 -5.98 -2.29
N GLU A 39 -7.42 -7.00 -1.55
CA GLU A 39 -6.57 -8.12 -1.12
C GLU A 39 -7.03 -9.46 -1.68
N ALA A 40 -6.07 -10.36 -1.87
CA ALA A 40 -6.31 -11.77 -2.15
C ALA A 40 -5.27 -12.62 -1.42
N TYR A 41 -5.66 -13.84 -1.03
CA TYR A 41 -4.73 -14.82 -0.48
C TYR A 41 -4.95 -16.16 -1.14
N GLN A 42 -3.89 -16.74 -1.70
CA GLN A 42 -3.93 -18.00 -2.43
C GLN A 42 -2.91 -18.98 -1.84
N HIS A 43 -3.39 -20.12 -1.36
CA HIS A 43 -2.50 -21.24 -1.06
C HIS A 43 -2.02 -21.88 -2.37
N GLN A 44 -0.72 -22.11 -2.49
CA GLN A 44 -0.12 -22.77 -3.64
C GLN A 44 -0.02 -24.30 -3.47
N SER A 45 -0.23 -24.81 -2.26
CA SER A 45 -0.17 -26.22 -1.89
C SER A 45 -1.41 -26.61 -1.09
N GLU A 46 -1.78 -27.89 -1.15
CA GLU A 46 -2.74 -28.49 -0.22
C GLU A 46 -2.20 -28.54 1.21
N ASP A 47 -0.87 -28.50 1.36
CA ASP A 47 -0.19 -28.39 2.64
C ASP A 47 -0.30 -26.97 3.21
N GLN A 48 -1.05 -26.84 4.30
CA GLN A 48 -1.30 -25.56 4.98
C GLN A 48 -0.06 -25.02 5.71
N ASP A 49 0.98 -25.83 5.92
CA ASP A 49 2.24 -25.39 6.54
C ASP A 49 3.15 -24.63 5.55
N GLN A 50 2.87 -24.71 4.24
CA GLN A 50 3.57 -23.93 3.22
C GLN A 50 2.99 -22.51 3.10
N PRO A 51 3.84 -21.50 2.86
CA PRO A 51 3.37 -20.14 2.66
C PRO A 51 2.47 -20.04 1.42
N GLY A 52 1.35 -19.35 1.55
CA GLY A 52 0.56 -18.89 0.42
C GLY A 52 1.08 -17.54 -0.09
N ILE A 53 0.47 -17.06 -1.18
CA ILE A 53 0.74 -15.72 -1.70
C ILE A 53 -0.38 -14.79 -1.27
N TYR A 54 -0.02 -13.76 -0.51
CA TYR A 54 -0.88 -12.64 -0.18
C TYR A 54 -0.61 -11.49 -1.16
N SER A 55 -1.65 -11.02 -1.84
CA SER A 55 -1.55 -9.96 -2.85
C SER A 55 -2.38 -8.75 -2.45
N LEU A 56 -1.78 -7.56 -2.54
CA LEU A 56 -2.43 -6.26 -2.41
C LEU A 56 -2.41 -5.55 -3.76
N THR A 57 -3.57 -5.22 -4.31
CA THR A 57 -3.68 -4.46 -5.57
C THR A 57 -4.09 -3.03 -5.27
N PHE A 58 -3.29 -2.07 -5.71
CA PHE A 58 -3.48 -0.65 -5.52
C PHE A 58 -3.92 -0.02 -6.83
N VAL A 59 -4.99 0.77 -6.80
CA VAL A 59 -5.51 1.51 -7.94
C VAL A 59 -5.69 2.96 -7.55
N GLN A 60 -4.97 3.87 -8.21
CA GLN A 60 -5.10 5.30 -7.95
C GLN A 60 -6.14 5.95 -8.87
N GLU A 61 -6.93 6.85 -8.31
CA GLU A 61 -7.95 7.63 -9.00
C GLU A 61 -7.79 9.10 -8.62
N LEU A 62 -7.70 9.96 -9.63
CA LEU A 62 -7.67 11.41 -9.45
C LEU A 62 -9.08 11.99 -9.52
N ALA A 63 -9.29 13.13 -8.86
CA ALA A 63 -10.56 13.83 -8.96
C ALA A 63 -10.84 14.20 -10.42
N LYS A 64 -12.09 14.03 -10.89
CA LYS A 64 -12.51 14.38 -12.26
C LYS A 64 -12.30 15.87 -12.57
N THR A 65 -12.29 16.71 -11.53
CA THR A 65 -12.06 18.16 -11.61
C THR A 65 -10.57 18.53 -11.66
N SER A 66 -9.67 17.57 -11.48
CA SER A 66 -8.23 17.81 -11.54
C SER A 66 -7.82 18.12 -12.99
N PRO A 67 -7.07 19.21 -13.23
CA PRO A 67 -6.51 19.48 -14.56
C PRO A 67 -5.43 18.46 -14.92
N GLN A 68 -4.82 17.82 -13.93
CA GLN A 68 -3.93 16.67 -14.08
C GLN A 68 -4.72 15.36 -13.98
N GLN A 69 -4.59 14.49 -15.00
CA GLN A 69 -5.24 13.17 -15.04
C GLN A 69 -4.24 12.01 -15.17
N ALA A 70 -2.94 12.31 -15.29
CA ALA A 70 -1.89 11.30 -15.33
C ALA A 70 -1.52 10.83 -13.91
N PRO A 71 -1.15 9.54 -13.74
CA PRO A 71 -0.81 8.97 -12.43
C PRO A 71 0.20 9.79 -11.64
N LEU A 72 -0.06 9.96 -10.34
CA LEU A 72 0.86 10.53 -9.39
C LEU A 72 1.87 9.49 -8.93
N MET A 73 2.98 10.00 -8.42
CA MET A 73 3.92 9.19 -7.66
C MET A 73 3.49 9.22 -6.19
N ILE A 74 2.96 8.11 -5.69
CA ILE A 74 2.35 8.00 -4.36
C ILE A 74 3.17 7.04 -3.50
N PRO A 75 3.90 7.52 -2.47
CA PRO A 75 4.58 6.65 -1.51
C PRO A 75 3.58 6.12 -0.47
N ILE A 76 3.40 4.80 -0.42
CA ILE A 76 2.52 4.11 0.52
C ILE A 76 3.38 3.26 1.44
N GLU A 77 3.61 3.73 2.66
CA GLU A 77 4.26 2.92 3.69
C GLU A 77 3.28 1.89 4.25
N LEU A 78 3.72 0.64 4.32
CA LEU A 78 2.86 -0.46 4.75
C LEU A 78 3.60 -1.51 5.60
N GLY A 79 2.82 -2.28 6.35
CA GLY A 79 3.27 -3.51 7.00
C GLY A 79 2.20 -4.59 6.89
N LEU A 80 2.60 -5.83 7.14
CA LEU A 80 1.70 -6.98 7.20
C LEU A 80 1.89 -7.66 8.55
N LEU A 81 0.82 -7.81 9.33
CA LEU A 81 0.87 -8.44 10.65
C LEU A 81 0.32 -9.86 10.57
N ASP A 82 1.03 -10.82 11.18
CA ASP A 82 0.49 -12.16 11.40
C ASP A 82 -0.56 -12.18 12.51
N VAL A 83 -1.16 -13.35 12.76
CA VAL A 83 -2.20 -13.51 13.79
C VAL A 83 -1.73 -13.14 15.21
N GLY A 84 -0.41 -13.17 15.47
CA GLY A 84 0.20 -12.79 16.75
C GLY A 84 0.65 -11.32 16.79
N GLY A 85 0.42 -10.55 15.73
CA GLY A 85 0.84 -9.15 15.64
C GLY A 85 2.30 -8.96 15.22
N LYS A 86 3.00 -10.02 14.81
CA LYS A 86 4.38 -9.91 14.33
C LYS A 86 4.38 -9.53 12.85
N SER A 87 5.30 -8.65 12.46
CA SER A 87 5.40 -8.22 11.06
C SER A 87 5.99 -9.30 10.16
N TYR A 88 5.38 -9.51 8.99
CA TYR A 88 5.98 -10.19 7.86
C TYR A 88 7.02 -9.28 7.19
N PRO A 89 8.21 -9.81 6.85
CA PRO A 89 9.17 -9.07 6.04
C PRO A 89 8.63 -8.92 4.61
N LEU A 90 8.85 -7.74 4.01
CA LEU A 90 8.49 -7.47 2.62
C LEU A 90 9.67 -7.70 1.65
N SER A 91 10.81 -8.22 2.13
CA SER A 91 12.02 -8.43 1.33
C SER A 91 11.83 -9.41 0.18
N ASP A 92 10.94 -10.39 0.34
CA ASP A 92 10.62 -11.40 -0.67
C ASP A 92 9.37 -11.04 -1.48
N ALA A 93 8.91 -9.79 -1.37
CA ALA A 93 7.77 -9.33 -2.13
C ALA A 93 8.14 -9.15 -3.61
N SER A 94 7.17 -9.45 -4.48
CA SER A 94 7.25 -9.18 -5.90
C SER A 94 6.20 -8.13 -6.29
N ILE A 95 6.51 -7.33 -7.31
CA ILE A 95 5.61 -6.30 -7.82
C ILE A 95 5.28 -6.60 -9.28
N SER A 96 4.00 -6.45 -9.63
CA SER A 96 3.56 -6.30 -11.01
C SER A 96 2.93 -4.91 -11.22
N GLY A 97 3.08 -4.35 -12.41
CA GLY A 97 2.68 -2.97 -12.72
C GLY A 97 3.81 -1.96 -12.48
N ASP A 98 3.49 -0.67 -12.60
CA ASP A 98 4.47 0.42 -12.48
C ASP A 98 4.56 0.92 -11.04
N ALA A 99 5.29 0.17 -10.22
CA ALA A 99 5.63 0.53 -8.85
C ALA A 99 7.02 0.00 -8.46
N GLU A 100 7.55 0.50 -7.35
CA GLU A 100 8.81 0.03 -6.76
C GLU A 100 8.63 -0.15 -5.24
N LEU A 101 9.29 -1.14 -4.64
CA LEU A 101 9.31 -1.31 -3.19
C LEU A 101 10.66 -0.86 -2.63
N HIS A 102 10.64 0.07 -1.69
CA HIS A 102 11.81 0.60 -1.00
C HIS A 102 11.63 0.37 0.50
N GLY A 103 12.20 -0.74 1.01
CA GLY A 103 11.95 -1.20 2.37
C GLY A 103 10.47 -1.54 2.56
N ASN A 104 9.76 -0.73 3.36
CA ASN A 104 8.32 -0.88 3.61
C ASN A 104 7.45 0.10 2.79
N VAL A 105 8.06 0.90 1.92
CA VAL A 105 7.36 1.91 1.11
C VAL A 105 7.13 1.40 -0.30
N LEU A 106 5.88 1.17 -0.66
CA LEU A 106 5.46 0.97 -2.03
C LEU A 106 5.35 2.34 -2.72
N LEU A 107 6.24 2.61 -3.67
CA LEU A 107 6.17 3.78 -4.54
C LEU A 107 5.30 3.44 -5.76
N LEU A 108 4.01 3.74 -5.69
CA LEU A 108 3.08 3.60 -6.81
C LEU A 108 3.32 4.72 -7.84
N LYS A 109 3.72 4.37 -9.06
CA LYS A 109 4.01 5.32 -10.14
C LYS A 109 2.96 5.28 -11.24
N GLY A 110 2.41 4.11 -11.53
CA GLY A 110 1.33 3.93 -12.50
C GLY A 110 -0.07 4.03 -11.90
N GLY A 111 -1.08 3.90 -12.75
CA GLY A 111 -2.49 3.87 -12.31
C GLY A 111 -2.84 2.66 -11.43
N GLN A 112 -2.09 1.56 -11.58
CA GLN A 112 -2.29 0.34 -10.81
C GLN A 112 -0.98 -0.43 -10.63
N ALA A 113 -0.83 -1.08 -9.48
CA ALA A 113 0.20 -2.09 -9.23
C ALA A 113 -0.30 -3.14 -8.23
N THR A 114 0.30 -4.33 -8.26
CA THR A 114 0.04 -5.39 -7.28
C THR A 114 1.33 -5.79 -6.59
N LEU A 115 1.31 -5.79 -5.25
CA LEU A 115 2.37 -6.29 -4.39
C LEU A 115 1.99 -7.70 -3.92
N SER A 116 2.83 -8.70 -4.16
CA SER A 116 2.61 -10.11 -3.77
C SER A 116 3.69 -10.58 -2.82
N ILE A 117 3.30 -11.10 -1.65
CA ILE A 117 4.19 -11.48 -0.55
C ILE A 117 3.90 -12.92 -0.11
N PRO A 118 4.92 -13.79 -0.02
CA PRO A 118 4.77 -15.10 0.62
C PRO A 118 4.46 -14.96 2.12
N CYS A 119 3.33 -15.50 2.57
CA CYS A 119 2.88 -15.41 3.97
C CYS A 119 2.40 -16.77 4.48
N LYS A 120 2.69 -17.07 5.76
CA LYS A 120 2.14 -18.27 6.43
C LYS A 120 0.75 -17.93 6.98
N GLY A 121 -0.27 -18.12 6.14
CA GLY A 121 -1.63 -17.69 6.45
C GLY A 121 -1.89 -16.25 6.03
N ARG A 122 -3.15 -15.81 6.17
CA ARG A 122 -3.60 -14.48 5.73
C ARG A 122 -3.18 -13.42 6.75
N PRO A 123 -2.29 -12.47 6.42
CA PRO A 123 -1.93 -11.38 7.31
C PRO A 123 -3.03 -10.31 7.37
N VAL A 124 -2.91 -9.40 8.34
CA VAL A 124 -3.66 -8.15 8.39
C VAL A 124 -2.78 -7.02 7.87
N PRO A 125 -3.18 -6.31 6.79
CA PRO A 125 -2.38 -5.23 6.26
C PRO A 125 -2.54 -3.98 7.12
N SER A 126 -1.42 -3.28 7.36
CA SER A 126 -1.35 -1.94 7.94
C SER A 126 -0.92 -1.00 6.82
N LEU A 127 -1.86 -0.24 6.27
CA LEU A 127 -1.66 0.56 5.06
C LEU A 127 -1.57 2.04 5.41
N LEU A 128 -0.79 2.81 4.63
CA LEU A 128 -0.62 4.27 4.79
C LEU A 128 -0.09 4.66 6.18
N ARG A 129 0.89 3.89 6.67
CA ARG A 129 1.59 4.16 7.94
C ARG A 129 2.14 5.57 8.00
N ASP A 130 2.13 6.17 9.19
CA ASP A 130 2.50 7.55 9.46
C ASP A 130 1.89 8.57 8.48
N PHE A 131 0.74 8.24 7.89
CA PHE A 131 0.10 9.01 6.82
C PHE A 131 1.07 9.35 5.66
N SER A 132 1.80 8.34 5.17
CA SER A 132 2.92 8.49 4.22
C SER A 132 2.62 9.28 2.95
N ALA A 133 1.36 9.42 2.56
CA ALA A 133 0.91 10.29 1.48
C ALA A 133 -0.46 10.93 1.79
N PRO A 134 -0.71 12.16 1.32
CA PRO A 134 -1.98 12.88 1.53
C PRO A 134 -3.06 12.38 0.56
N ILE A 135 -3.47 11.13 0.73
CA ILE A 135 -4.47 10.45 -0.11
C ILE A 135 -5.66 9.96 0.72
N ALA A 136 -6.79 9.74 0.05
CA ALA A 136 -7.89 8.97 0.58
C ALA A 136 -7.68 7.49 0.23
N LEU A 137 -7.19 6.71 1.19
CA LEU A 137 -7.02 5.26 1.03
C LEU A 137 -8.30 4.51 1.38
N GLU A 138 -8.82 3.76 0.42
CA GLU A 138 -10.03 2.95 0.52
C GLU A 138 -9.62 1.47 0.60
N PHE A 139 -9.88 0.82 1.73
CA PHE A 139 -9.68 -0.61 1.96
C PHE A 139 -10.78 -1.13 2.89
N ASP A 140 -11.40 -2.25 2.51
CA ASP A 140 -12.56 -2.83 3.19
C ASP A 140 -12.14 -3.67 4.40
N TYR A 141 -11.60 -3.03 5.44
CA TYR A 141 -11.25 -3.70 6.67
C TYR A 141 -12.48 -4.30 7.35
N THR A 142 -12.37 -5.56 7.76
CA THR A 142 -13.31 -6.17 8.70
C THR A 142 -13.10 -5.62 10.11
N SER A 143 -14.14 -5.65 10.96
CA SER A 143 -13.99 -5.26 12.38
C SER A 143 -12.91 -6.08 13.10
N ALA A 144 -12.73 -7.35 12.74
CA ALA A 144 -11.67 -8.20 13.30
C ALA A 144 -10.26 -7.72 12.91
N GLN A 145 -10.06 -7.32 11.65
CA GLN A 145 -8.79 -6.73 11.21
C GLN A 145 -8.54 -5.38 11.91
N LEU A 146 -9.55 -4.52 12.05
CA LEU A 146 -9.38 -3.24 12.77
C LEU A 146 -9.03 -3.45 14.24
N LEU A 147 -9.68 -4.39 14.94
CA LEU A 147 -9.34 -4.74 16.32
C LEU A 147 -7.92 -5.28 16.43
N HIS A 148 -7.50 -6.10 15.46
CA HIS A 148 -6.15 -6.63 15.40
C HIS A 148 -5.12 -5.50 15.21
N LEU A 149 -5.35 -4.57 14.29
CA LEU A 149 -4.49 -3.39 14.11
C LEU A 149 -4.45 -2.54 15.38
N LEU A 150 -5.58 -2.25 16.00
CA LEU A 150 -5.65 -1.50 17.26
C LEU A 150 -4.80 -2.15 18.37
N ALA A 151 -4.81 -3.48 18.47
CA ALA A 151 -4.09 -4.21 19.49
C ALA A 151 -2.59 -4.36 19.20
N HIS A 152 -2.21 -4.51 17.93
CA HIS A 152 -0.89 -5.03 17.56
C HIS A 152 -0.07 -4.16 16.61
N ASP A 153 -0.66 -3.17 15.94
CA ASP A 153 0.10 -2.39 14.94
C ASP A 153 1.20 -1.57 15.62
N PRO A 154 2.48 -1.73 15.18
CA PRO A 154 3.55 -0.88 15.68
C PRO A 154 3.36 0.60 15.30
N ASP A 155 2.59 0.88 14.24
CA ASP A 155 2.28 2.23 13.80
C ASP A 155 1.17 2.85 14.67
N SER A 156 1.53 3.90 15.42
CA SER A 156 0.60 4.53 16.37
C SER A 156 -0.56 5.27 15.69
N PHE A 157 -0.34 5.78 14.48
CA PHE A 157 -1.36 6.46 13.69
C PHE A 157 -2.44 5.47 13.24
N ASN A 158 -2.04 4.31 12.71
CA ASN A 158 -2.94 3.25 12.27
C ASN A 158 -3.69 2.59 13.43
N ARG A 159 -3.12 2.48 14.63
CA ARG A 159 -3.90 2.10 15.82
C ARG A 159 -5.01 3.12 16.12
N TRP A 160 -4.69 4.41 16.08
CA TRP A 160 -5.66 5.47 16.31
C TRP A 160 -6.75 5.47 15.22
N GLU A 161 -6.37 5.36 13.95
CA GLU A 161 -7.30 5.28 12.82
C GLU A 161 -8.21 4.05 12.91
N ALA A 162 -7.67 2.90 13.31
CA ALA A 162 -8.46 1.69 13.55
C ALA A 162 -9.51 1.90 14.64
N ALA A 163 -9.16 2.57 15.74
CA ALA A 163 -10.11 2.94 16.79
C ALA A 163 -11.21 3.90 16.28
N GLN A 164 -10.86 4.90 15.47
CA GLN A 164 -11.83 5.82 14.88
C GLN A 164 -12.82 5.07 13.98
N ARG A 165 -12.33 4.19 13.11
CA ARG A 165 -13.19 3.38 12.21
C ARG A 165 -14.12 2.46 12.99
N LEU A 166 -13.62 1.78 14.02
CA LEU A 166 -14.45 0.93 14.90
C LEU A 166 -15.53 1.75 15.62
N MET A 167 -15.19 2.93 16.13
CA MET A 167 -16.15 3.83 16.78
C MET A 167 -17.24 4.29 15.79
N LEU A 168 -16.86 4.71 14.58
CA LEU A 168 -17.80 5.14 13.54
C LEU A 168 -18.71 4.00 13.11
N ASP A 169 -18.18 2.80 12.91
CA ASP A 169 -18.96 1.60 12.58
C ASP A 169 -19.98 1.28 13.69
N ALA A 170 -19.58 1.39 14.96
CA ALA A 170 -20.48 1.20 16.09
C ALA A 170 -21.57 2.28 16.20
N MET A 171 -21.26 3.54 15.87
CA MET A 171 -22.22 4.66 15.90
C MET A 171 -23.21 4.62 14.73
N LEU A 172 -22.77 4.18 13.54
CA LEU A 172 -23.57 4.17 12.33
C LEU A 172 -24.44 2.92 12.20
N LYS A 173 -24.12 1.83 12.91
CA LYS A 173 -25.00 0.67 13.03
C LYS A 173 -26.26 1.09 13.80
N PRO A 174 -27.46 1.02 13.20
CA PRO A 174 -28.71 1.21 13.93
C PRO A 174 -28.72 0.26 15.12
N GLY A 175 -28.92 0.82 16.32
CA GLY A 175 -28.71 0.11 17.57
C GLY A 175 -29.32 -1.29 17.59
N LEU A 176 -28.57 -2.23 18.16
CA LEU A 176 -29.13 -3.44 18.77
C LEU A 176 -30.35 -3.00 19.58
N GLY A 177 -31.53 -3.24 19.04
CA GLY A 177 -32.79 -3.03 19.73
C GLY A 177 -32.77 -3.85 21.00
N VAL A 178 -32.67 -3.15 22.13
CA VAL A 178 -33.17 -3.64 23.42
C VAL A 178 -34.67 -3.43 23.43
#